data_AF-A0A7S2MD36-F1
#
_entry.id   AF-A0A7S2MD36-F1
#
_cell.length_a   1.000
_cell.length_b   1.000
_cell.length_c   1.000
_cell.angle_alpha   90.00
_cell.angle_beta   90.00
_cell.angle_gamma   90.00
#
_symmetry.space_group_name_H-M   'P 1'
#
loop_
_entity.id
_entity.type
_entity.pdbx_description
1 polymer ?
#
loop_
_entity_poly.entity_id
_entity_poly.type
_entity_poly.pdbx_seq_one_letter_code
_entity_poly.pdbx_strand_id
1 'polypeptide(L)'
;LFGLCFLHSTLLSRKKFGPIGWTTPHGFGPGDLHTAVAMLNASLGVVSSGRSNFMDAVGGADKDEFAVPWTSLQVMVGDVVYGGHAGNVWDLRVLRAYVQTVLKDGLLEGGQIAPRYAAPLPAETAFGDYAGFIASGLPQGVDAPTS
;
A
#
# COMPACT_ATOMS: atom_id res chain seq x y z
N LEU A 1 -6.74 -1.76 -1.12
CA LEU A 1 -6.64 -1.92 0.35
C LEU A 1 -5.44 -2.76 0.76
N PHE A 2 -5.35 -4.04 0.33
CA PHE A 2 -4.23 -4.92 0.68
C PHE A 2 -2.85 -4.31 0.42
N GLY A 3 -2.64 -3.67 -0.75
CA GLY A 3 -1.39 -2.97 -1.06
C GLY A 3 -0.99 -1.91 -0.02
N LEU A 4 -1.95 -1.13 0.50
CA LEU A 4 -1.68 -0.14 1.55
C LEU A 4 -1.36 -0.79 2.89
N CYS A 5 -2.04 -1.88 3.24
CA CYS A 5 -1.73 -2.65 4.44
C CYS A 5 -0.32 -3.24 4.38
N PHE A 6 0.03 -3.86 3.25
CA PHE A 6 1.37 -4.40 3.01
C PHE A 6 2.46 -3.33 3.09
N LEU A 7 2.22 -2.17 2.47
CA LEU A 7 3.10 -1.01 2.56
C LEU A 7 3.29 -0.59 4.02
N HIS A 8 2.18 -0.40 4.76
CA HIS A 8 2.23 0.01 6.17
C HIS A 8 3.02 -0.99 7.03
N SER A 9 2.76 -2.29 6.87
CA SER A 9 3.51 -3.35 7.56
C SER A 9 5.00 -3.35 7.20
N THR A 10 5.35 -3.07 5.95
CA THR A 10 6.76 -2.98 5.50
C THR A 10 7.48 -1.78 6.11
N LEU A 11 6.81 -0.63 6.18
CA LEU A 11 7.38 0.57 6.82
C LEU A 11 7.59 0.36 8.33
N LEU A 12 6.66 -0.33 8.99
CA LEU A 12 6.78 -0.72 10.40
C LEU A 12 7.88 -1.77 10.63
N SER A 13 8.00 -2.80 9.78
CA SER A 13 9.02 -3.85 9.94
C SER A 13 10.43 -3.30 9.75
N ARG A 14 10.64 -2.30 8.87
CA ARG A 14 11.92 -1.60 8.74
C ARG A 14 12.44 -0.98 10.04
N LYS A 15 11.55 -0.55 10.94
CA LYS A 15 11.93 -0.03 12.26
C LYS A 15 12.73 -1.04 13.09
N LYS A 16 12.55 -2.34 12.85
CA LYS A 16 13.28 -3.42 13.55
C LYS A 16 14.78 -3.45 13.22
N PHE A 17 15.21 -2.83 12.11
CA PHE A 17 16.60 -2.87 11.64
C PHE A 17 17.42 -1.62 12.02
N GLY A 18 16.92 -0.80 12.95
CA GLY A 18 17.65 0.36 13.46
C GLY A 18 18.06 1.35 12.35
N PRO A 19 19.29 1.89 12.37
CA PRO A 19 19.78 2.85 11.38
C PRO A 19 19.83 2.35 9.92
N ILE A 20 19.82 1.03 9.72
CA ILE A 20 19.76 0.41 8.37
C ILE A 20 18.32 0.51 7.81
N GLY A 21 17.34 0.47 8.70
CA GLY A 21 15.93 0.59 8.37
C GLY A 21 15.50 2.05 8.15
N TRP A 22 15.81 2.92 9.09
CA TRP A 22 15.51 4.35 9.02
C TRP A 22 16.62 5.14 9.68
N THR A 23 16.98 6.29 9.11
CA THR A 23 17.99 7.17 9.72
C THR A 23 17.48 7.71 11.07
N THR A 24 16.18 7.99 11.15
CA THR A 24 15.50 8.45 12.38
C THR A 24 14.27 7.57 12.68
N PRO A 25 13.95 7.27 13.95
CA PRO A 25 12.74 6.54 14.28
C PRO A 25 11.49 7.34 13.90
N HIS A 26 10.72 6.86 12.91
CA HIS A 26 9.45 7.47 12.53
C HIS A 26 8.28 6.96 13.39
N GLY A 27 7.30 7.84 13.61
CA GLY A 27 6.09 7.61 14.42
C GLY A 27 4.94 6.97 13.64
N PHE A 28 5.22 6.10 12.66
CA PHE A 28 4.18 5.48 11.85
C PHE A 28 3.22 4.65 12.73
N GLY A 29 1.91 4.85 12.54
CA GLY A 29 0.87 4.18 13.31
C GLY A 29 -0.43 3.99 12.55
N PRO A 30 -1.45 3.40 13.20
CA PRO A 30 -2.73 3.07 12.57
C PRO A 30 -3.45 4.28 11.95
N GLY A 31 -3.23 5.48 12.50
CA GLY A 31 -3.78 6.73 11.96
C GLY A 31 -3.29 7.06 10.56
N ASP A 32 -2.02 6.76 10.25
CA ASP A 32 -1.46 6.95 8.91
C ASP A 32 -2.10 5.99 7.92
N LEU A 33 -2.31 4.73 8.32
CA LEU A 33 -2.99 3.74 7.49
C LEU A 33 -4.45 4.16 7.21
N HIS A 34 -5.18 4.61 8.23
CA HIS A 34 -6.55 5.10 8.05
C HIS A 34 -6.61 6.30 7.11
N THR A 35 -5.68 7.25 7.25
CA THR A 35 -5.60 8.42 6.36
C THR A 35 -5.26 8.01 4.92
N ALA A 36 -4.34 7.07 4.72
CA ALA A 36 -4.00 6.54 3.40
C ALA A 36 -5.20 5.85 2.73
N VAL A 37 -6.00 5.09 3.49
CA VAL A 37 -7.23 4.45 2.99
C VAL A 37 -8.30 5.49 2.64
N ALA A 38 -8.46 6.53 3.47
CA ALA A 38 -9.39 7.63 3.17
C ALA A 38 -9.00 8.37 1.88
N MET A 39 -7.71 8.65 1.68
CA MET A 39 -7.19 9.27 0.46
C MET A 39 -7.37 8.38 -0.77
N LEU A 40 -7.18 7.07 -0.64
CA LEU A 40 -7.48 6.11 -1.70
C LEU A 40 -8.98 6.18 -2.09
N ASN A 41 -9.88 6.13 -1.10
CA ASN A 41 -11.32 6.19 -1.37
C ASN A 41 -11.73 7.52 -2.03
N ALA A 42 -11.12 8.64 -1.63
CA ALA A 42 -11.33 9.94 -2.26
C ALA A 42 -10.81 9.97 -3.70
N SER A 43 -9.61 9.45 -3.94
CA SER A 43 -8.97 9.38 -5.28
C SER A 43 -9.75 8.53 -6.27
N LEU A 44 -10.45 7.52 -5.77
CA LEU A 44 -11.27 6.61 -6.57
C LEU A 44 -12.71 7.13 -6.73
N GLY A 45 -13.03 8.32 -6.22
CA GLY A 45 -14.37 8.90 -6.33
C GLY A 45 -15.45 8.18 -5.52
N VAL A 46 -15.09 7.24 -4.64
CA VAL A 46 -16.03 6.50 -3.77
C VAL A 46 -16.77 7.48 -2.85
N VAL A 47 -16.07 8.52 -2.38
CA VAL A 47 -16.61 9.56 -1.49
C VAL A 47 -17.54 10.53 -2.24
N SER A 48 -17.24 10.87 -3.50
CA SER A 48 -18.06 11.80 -4.29
C SER A 48 -19.29 11.13 -4.93
N SER A 49 -19.27 9.81 -5.11
CA SER A 49 -20.38 9.06 -5.69
C SER A 49 -21.36 8.49 -4.66
N GLY A 50 -21.17 8.76 -3.35
CA GLY A 50 -22.04 8.27 -2.28
C GLY A 50 -22.01 6.75 -2.10
N ARG A 51 -20.97 6.09 -2.61
CA ARG A 51 -20.84 4.63 -2.65
C ARG A 51 -20.07 4.11 -1.45
N SER A 52 -20.40 2.89 -1.01
CA SER A 52 -19.87 2.34 0.24
C SER A 52 -18.45 1.78 0.10
N ASN A 53 -18.06 1.39 -1.10
CA ASN A 53 -16.78 0.75 -1.37
C ASN A 53 -16.34 0.88 -2.85
N PHE A 54 -15.10 0.47 -3.13
CA PHE A 54 -14.51 0.47 -4.47
C PHE A 54 -15.27 -0.40 -5.50
N MET A 55 -15.79 -1.57 -5.09
CA MET A 55 -16.51 -2.45 -6.01
C MET A 55 -17.86 -1.87 -6.44
N ASP A 56 -18.55 -1.14 -5.56
CA ASP A 56 -19.76 -0.41 -5.93
C ASP A 56 -19.46 0.71 -6.95
N ALA A 57 -18.27 1.31 -6.87
CA ALA A 57 -17.84 2.38 -7.78
C ALA A 57 -17.43 1.85 -9.17
N VAL A 58 -16.81 0.67 -9.22
CA VAL A 58 -16.36 0.02 -10.47
C VAL A 58 -17.46 -0.83 -11.11
N GLY A 59 -18.44 -1.31 -10.35
CA GLY A 59 -19.52 -2.19 -10.84
C GLY A 59 -20.51 -1.54 -11.82
N GLY A 60 -20.44 -0.22 -12.03
CA GLY A 60 -21.32 0.50 -12.96
C GLY A 60 -20.61 1.36 -14.01
N ALA A 61 -19.27 1.42 -14.00
CA ALA A 61 -18.49 2.11 -15.02
C ALA A 61 -17.96 1.07 -16.00
N ASP A 62 -17.90 1.42 -17.29
CA ASP A 62 -17.28 0.57 -18.30
C ASP A 62 -15.85 0.26 -17.84
N LYS A 63 -15.47 -1.03 -17.85
CA LYS A 63 -14.17 -1.49 -17.31
C LYS A 63 -12.96 -0.81 -17.98
N ASP A 64 -13.17 -0.28 -19.18
CA ASP A 64 -12.16 0.41 -19.99
C ASP A 64 -12.02 1.91 -19.65
N GLU A 65 -12.94 2.50 -18.87
CA GLU A 65 -12.98 3.95 -18.63
C GLU A 65 -12.41 4.36 -17.26
N PHE A 66 -12.25 3.41 -16.32
CA PHE A 66 -11.79 3.72 -14.97
C PHE A 66 -10.33 3.29 -14.72
N ALA A 67 -9.40 4.22 -14.91
CA ALA A 67 -7.99 4.06 -14.57
C ALA A 67 -7.70 4.60 -13.16
N VAL A 68 -6.98 3.83 -12.34
CA VAL A 68 -6.52 4.29 -11.02
C VAL A 68 -5.45 5.38 -11.20
N PRO A 69 -5.59 6.57 -10.57
CA PRO A 69 -4.60 7.64 -10.69
C PRO A 69 -3.37 7.35 -9.80
N TRP A 70 -2.54 6.39 -10.20
CA TRP A 70 -1.39 5.90 -9.42
C TRP A 70 -0.43 7.01 -9.02
N THR A 71 -0.06 7.90 -9.95
CA THR A 71 0.86 9.01 -9.67
C THR A 71 0.36 9.89 -8.53
N SER A 72 -0.92 10.29 -8.58
CA SER A 72 -1.53 11.10 -7.52
C SER A 72 -1.56 10.34 -6.19
N LEU A 73 -1.92 9.05 -6.23
CA LEU A 73 -1.97 8.20 -5.05
C LEU A 73 -0.58 8.03 -4.41
N GLN A 74 0.46 7.84 -5.22
CA GLN A 74 1.85 7.73 -4.75
C GLN A 74 2.30 9.03 -4.06
N VAL A 75 1.98 10.19 -4.62
CA VAL A 75 2.30 11.48 -4.00
C VAL A 75 1.54 11.65 -2.68
N MET A 76 0.24 11.38 -2.65
CA MET A 76 -0.54 11.49 -1.41
C MET A 76 -0.04 10.54 -0.32
N VAL A 77 0.16 9.27 -0.64
CA VAL A 77 0.61 8.30 0.35
C VAL A 77 2.06 8.58 0.77
N GLY A 78 2.96 8.78 -0.18
CA GLY A 78 4.39 8.96 0.07
C GLY A 78 4.75 10.30 0.71
N ASP A 79 4.22 11.40 0.19
CA ASP A 79 4.65 12.73 0.60
C ASP A 79 3.72 13.36 1.65
N VAL A 80 2.41 13.11 1.56
CA VAL A 80 1.43 13.74 2.46
C VAL A 80 1.20 12.90 3.72
N VAL A 81 0.92 11.61 3.58
CA VAL A 81 0.58 10.75 4.73
C VAL A 81 1.83 10.34 5.50
N TYR A 82 2.76 9.66 4.84
CA TYR A 82 3.97 9.15 5.51
C TYR A 82 5.12 10.16 5.49
N GLY A 83 5.18 11.03 4.48
CA GLY A 83 6.26 12.00 4.30
C GLY A 83 6.35 13.05 5.40
N GLY A 84 5.22 13.40 6.04
CA GLY A 84 5.21 14.32 7.19
C GLY A 84 6.02 13.84 8.40
N HIS A 85 6.29 12.53 8.51
CA HIS A 85 7.11 11.95 9.58
C HIS A 85 8.60 11.83 9.19
N ALA A 86 8.92 11.85 7.90
CA ALA A 86 10.25 11.64 7.37
C ALA A 86 10.91 12.99 7.05
N GLY A 87 11.57 13.58 8.06
CA GLY A 87 12.27 14.87 7.88
C GLY A 87 13.58 14.79 7.08
N ASN A 88 14.12 13.59 6.84
CA ASN A 88 15.39 13.39 6.13
C ASN A 88 15.14 13.01 4.66
N VAL A 89 15.87 13.65 3.73
CA VAL A 89 15.79 13.40 2.28
C VAL A 89 16.09 11.93 1.92
N TRP A 90 16.96 11.27 2.68
CA TRP A 90 17.31 9.86 2.44
C TRP A 90 16.18 8.91 2.82
N ASP A 91 15.54 9.16 3.98
CA ASP A 91 14.37 8.39 4.41
C ASP A 91 13.19 8.64 3.47
N LEU A 92 12.99 9.88 3.02
CA LEU A 92 11.98 10.19 1.99
C LEU A 92 12.23 9.46 0.68
N ARG A 93 13.49 9.34 0.25
CA ARG A 93 13.85 8.58 -0.96
C ARG A 93 13.49 7.10 -0.82
N VAL A 94 13.80 6.50 0.32
CA VAL A 94 13.46 5.10 0.61
C VAL A 94 11.94 4.92 0.67
N LEU A 95 11.23 5.80 1.39
CA LEU A 95 9.77 5.79 1.48
C LEU A 95 9.11 5.83 0.10
N ARG A 96 9.52 6.77 -0.75
CA ARG A 96 9.03 6.89 -2.13
C ARG A 96 9.30 5.64 -2.96
N ALA A 97 10.47 5.02 -2.81
CA ALA A 97 10.79 3.78 -3.51
C ALA A 97 9.84 2.64 -3.12
N TYR A 98 9.52 2.47 -1.84
CA TYR A 98 8.53 1.47 -1.40
C TYR A 98 7.13 1.78 -1.93
N VAL A 99 6.71 3.04 -1.86
CA VAL A 99 5.41 3.48 -2.38
C VAL A 99 5.29 3.19 -3.87
N GLN A 100 6.31 3.52 -4.68
CA GLN A 100 6.32 3.26 -6.12
C GLN A 100 6.39 1.76 -6.45
N THR A 101 7.05 0.97 -5.61
CA THR A 101 7.15 -0.49 -5.83
C THR A 101 5.81 -1.19 -5.59
N VAL A 102 5.07 -0.74 -4.57
CA VAL A 102 3.80 -1.34 -4.15
C VAL A 102 2.63 -0.77 -4.93
N LEU A 103 2.54 0.56 -5.10
CA LEU A 103 1.42 1.24 -5.75
C LEU A 103 1.78 1.55 -7.21
N LYS A 104 1.61 0.57 -8.10
CA LYS A 104 1.97 0.68 -9.52
C LYS A 104 0.90 0.04 -10.41
N ASP A 105 0.97 0.37 -11.69
CA ASP A 105 0.26 -0.35 -12.74
C ASP A 105 0.56 -1.85 -12.67
N GLY A 106 -0.47 -2.67 -12.86
CA GLY A 106 -0.39 -4.13 -12.72
C GLY A 106 -0.54 -4.66 -11.29
N LEU A 107 -0.60 -3.82 -10.24
CA LEU A 107 -0.92 -4.30 -8.88
C LEU A 107 -2.28 -5.01 -8.84
N LEU A 108 -3.26 -4.49 -9.58
CA LEU A 108 -4.61 -5.06 -9.65
C LEU A 108 -4.72 -6.24 -10.63
N GLU A 109 -3.68 -6.48 -11.43
CA GLU A 109 -3.64 -7.51 -12.49
C GLU A 109 -2.85 -8.76 -12.05
N GLY A 110 -2.52 -8.87 -10.75
CA GLY A 110 -1.74 -9.99 -10.21
C GLY A 110 -0.22 -9.83 -10.36
N GLY A 111 0.25 -8.61 -10.59
CA GLY A 111 1.67 -8.28 -10.60
C GLY A 111 2.35 -8.52 -9.25
N GLN A 112 3.68 -8.33 -9.18
CA GLN A 112 4.43 -8.51 -7.94
C GLN A 112 4.30 -7.29 -7.01
N ILE A 113 3.90 -7.53 -5.74
CA ILE A 113 3.83 -6.50 -4.69
C ILE A 113 5.21 -6.19 -4.08
N ALA A 114 6.09 -7.17 -4.09
CA ALA A 114 7.49 -7.07 -3.71
C ALA A 114 8.30 -8.13 -4.49
N PRO A 115 9.64 -8.01 -4.59
CA PRO A 115 10.46 -9.02 -5.24
C PRO A 115 10.14 -10.42 -4.67
N ARG A 116 9.72 -11.34 -5.55
CA ARG A 116 9.30 -12.73 -5.21
C ARG A 116 7.94 -12.89 -4.51
N TYR A 117 7.16 -11.82 -4.33
CA TYR A 117 5.81 -11.89 -3.77
C TYR A 117 4.77 -11.42 -4.78
N ALA A 118 3.89 -12.34 -5.21
CA ALA A 118 2.76 -12.01 -6.06
C ALA A 118 1.70 -11.24 -5.28
N ALA A 119 1.08 -10.23 -5.90
CA ALA A 119 -0.07 -9.54 -5.32
C ALA A 119 -1.30 -10.45 -5.40
N PRO A 120 -2.08 -10.58 -4.32
CA PRO A 120 -3.37 -11.28 -4.37
C PRO A 120 -4.31 -10.56 -5.34
N LEU A 121 -4.95 -11.32 -6.22
CA LEU A 121 -5.86 -10.79 -7.24
C LEU A 121 -7.15 -10.27 -6.59
N PRO A 122 -7.53 -9.00 -6.83
CA PRO A 122 -8.72 -8.40 -6.21
C PRO A 122 -10.04 -9.11 -6.53
N ALA A 123 -10.11 -9.85 -7.65
CA ALA A 123 -11.30 -10.54 -8.12
C ALA A 123 -11.52 -11.92 -7.48
N GLU A 124 -10.50 -12.48 -6.83
CA GLU A 124 -10.52 -13.86 -6.31
C GLU A 124 -10.51 -13.93 -4.77
N THR A 125 -10.35 -12.81 -4.08
CA THR A 125 -10.16 -12.77 -2.62
C THR A 125 -11.21 -11.91 -1.92
N ALA A 126 -12.12 -12.53 -1.19
CA ALA A 126 -12.95 -11.85 -0.19
C ALA A 126 -12.07 -11.36 0.98
N PHE A 127 -12.57 -10.44 1.82
CA PHE A 127 -11.84 -9.94 2.99
C PHE A 127 -11.28 -11.08 3.89
N GLY A 128 -12.02 -12.20 3.98
CA GLY A 128 -11.61 -13.39 4.72
C GLY A 128 -10.44 -14.16 4.09
N ASP A 129 -10.25 -14.10 2.77
CA ASP A 129 -9.22 -14.85 2.05
C ASP A 129 -7.83 -14.21 2.18
N TYR A 130 -7.78 -12.89 2.45
CA TYR A 130 -6.52 -12.20 2.74
C TYR A 130 -5.87 -12.71 4.04
N ALA A 131 -6.66 -13.11 5.04
CA ALA A 131 -6.14 -13.72 6.27
C ALA A 131 -5.51 -15.11 5.98
N GLY A 132 -6.11 -15.87 5.06
CA GLY A 132 -5.57 -17.13 4.56
C GLY A 132 -4.26 -16.94 3.79
N PHE A 133 -4.20 -15.97 2.87
CA PHE A 133 -2.98 -15.63 2.13
C PHE A 133 -1.83 -15.17 3.05
N ILE A 134 -2.13 -14.38 4.08
CA ILE A 134 -1.14 -13.99 5.10
C ILE A 134 -0.65 -15.21 5.87
N ALA A 135 -1.53 -16.18 6.17
CA ALA A 135 -1.18 -17.38 6.92
C ALA A 135 -0.42 -18.43 6.09
N SER A 136 -0.72 -18.57 4.78
CA SER A 136 -0.18 -19.63 3.92
C SER A 136 0.89 -19.16 2.92
N GLY A 137 0.91 -17.87 2.55
CA GLY A 137 1.75 -17.33 1.48
C GLY A 137 2.94 -16.49 1.95
N LEU A 138 2.96 -16.03 3.21
CA LEU A 138 4.09 -15.31 3.80
C LEU A 138 4.86 -16.24 4.76
N PRO A 139 6.19 -16.35 4.65
CA PRO A 139 6.97 -17.19 5.55
C PRO A 139 6.86 -16.67 6.99
N GLN A 140 6.37 -17.50 7.92
CA GLN A 140 6.19 -17.16 9.34
C GLN A 140 7.49 -17.14 10.17
N GLY A 141 8.64 -16.96 9.53
CA GLY A 141 9.93 -17.09 10.20
C GLY A 141 11.01 -16.26 9.53
N VAL A 142 11.42 -15.22 10.25
CA VAL A 142 12.60 -14.38 10.02
C VAL A 142 12.50 -13.48 8.78
N ASP A 143 12.18 -12.21 9.02
CA ASP A 143 12.43 -11.08 8.12
C ASP A 143 13.95 -11.03 7.83
N ALA A 144 14.44 -11.83 6.89
CA ALA A 144 15.83 -11.77 6.45
C ALA A 144 16.03 -10.49 5.62
N PRO A 145 16.95 -9.58 5.98
CA PRO A 145 17.29 -8.47 5.11
C PRO A 145 17.92 -9.05 3.85
N THR A 146 17.25 -8.91 2.71
CA THR A 146 17.79 -9.32 1.42
C THR A 146 18.98 -8.42 1.10
N SER A 147 20.18 -8.98 1.22
CA SER A 147 21.46 -8.43 0.76
C SER A 147 21.53 -8.39 -0.75
#